data_AF-A0A2P4XFC4-F1
#
_entry.id   AF-A0A2P4XFC4-F1
#
_cell.length_a   1.000
_cell.length_b   1.000
_cell.length_c   1.000
_cell.angle_alpha   90.00
_cell.angle_beta   90.00
_cell.angle_gamma   90.00
#
_symmetry.space_group_name_H-M   'P 1'
#
loop_
_entity.id
_entity.type
_entity.pdbx_description
1 polymer ?
#
loop_
_entity_poly.entity_id
_entity_poly.type
_entity_poly.pdbx_seq_one_letter_code
_entity_poly.pdbx_strand_id
1 'polypeptide(L)'
;MAPNLVTMIGTGVMMFTTLVQLYYAPHFSETCPTWVYILSALGLFFYQTMDALDGKQARRTGASSPLGQLFDHGCDAVCTVFNVLSAAATCQVGAGLRAYVALSSVSIAFYLAQWEEYHTGVMSCGNGFYGVTEGQLTLVAVHLVAAFFGPGFWTAELPFETLFPVTMTDVLIGALVASNVLLAYSNISNVLRAAPDAIPRDELGNKHISKPLALFQLIPIGILLVLGSLWIAGPDAENYKNYPVLFLFPIGIGYVFFSVRCLSRCYEI
;
A
#
# COMPACT_ATOMS: atom_id res chain seq x y z
N MET A 1 -2.45 -26.76 -7.76
CA MET A 1 -2.02 -25.77 -6.74
C MET A 1 -3.26 -25.01 -6.30
N ALA A 2 -3.48 -24.89 -4.98
CA ALA A 2 -4.60 -24.13 -4.44
C ALA A 2 -4.40 -22.62 -4.72
N PRO A 3 -5.45 -21.84 -5.00
CA PRO A 3 -5.34 -20.40 -5.24
C PRO A 3 -4.62 -19.66 -4.11
N ASN A 4 -5.02 -19.86 -2.86
CA ASN A 4 -4.40 -19.21 -1.70
C ASN A 4 -2.90 -19.55 -1.55
N LEU A 5 -2.44 -20.69 -2.08
CA LEU A 5 -1.01 -21.01 -2.11
C LEU A 5 -0.27 -20.16 -3.15
N VAL A 6 -0.90 -19.81 -4.26
CA VAL A 6 -0.35 -18.86 -5.26
C VAL A 6 -0.13 -17.51 -4.60
N THR A 7 -1.16 -16.97 -3.94
CA THR A 7 -1.11 -15.72 -3.15
C THR A 7 0.04 -15.78 -2.14
N MET A 8 0.08 -16.82 -1.29
CA MET A 8 1.07 -16.95 -0.22
C MET A 8 2.51 -17.02 -0.75
N ILE A 9 2.75 -17.67 -1.90
CA ILE A 9 4.07 -17.71 -2.52
C ILE A 9 4.49 -16.32 -2.99
N GLY A 10 3.57 -15.57 -3.64
CA GLY A 10 3.81 -14.18 -4.03
C GLY A 10 4.17 -13.30 -2.84
N THR A 11 3.34 -13.35 -1.79
CA THR A 11 3.56 -12.62 -0.52
C THR A 11 4.90 -12.95 0.11
N GLY A 12 5.24 -14.24 0.19
CA GLY A 12 6.51 -14.69 0.78
C GLY A 12 7.73 -14.17 0.02
N VAL A 13 7.69 -14.17 -1.31
CA VAL A 13 8.76 -13.58 -2.14
C VAL A 13 8.89 -12.08 -1.89
N MET A 14 7.78 -11.35 -1.87
CA MET A 14 7.77 -9.90 -1.63
C MET A 14 8.36 -9.52 -0.26
N MET A 15 7.97 -10.28 0.78
CA MET A 15 8.52 -10.10 2.13
C MET A 15 10.03 -10.39 2.15
N PHE A 16 10.46 -11.49 1.54
CA PHE A 16 11.87 -11.87 1.49
C PHE A 16 12.73 -10.80 0.80
N THR A 17 12.34 -10.34 -0.39
CA THR A 17 13.13 -9.34 -1.13
C THR A 17 13.19 -8.02 -0.38
N THR A 18 12.11 -7.61 0.27
CA THR A 18 12.09 -6.41 1.11
C THR A 18 13.00 -6.56 2.33
N LEU A 19 12.97 -7.70 3.02
CA LEU A 19 13.84 -7.95 4.18
C LEU A 19 15.32 -7.92 3.81
N VAL A 20 15.68 -8.51 2.66
CA VAL A 20 17.05 -8.40 2.11
C VAL A 20 17.42 -6.93 1.88
N GLN A 21 16.51 -6.12 1.33
CA GLN A 21 16.78 -4.71 1.12
C GLN A 21 16.93 -3.92 2.43
N LEU A 22 16.05 -4.15 3.40
CA LEU A 22 16.10 -3.49 4.71
C LEU A 22 17.32 -3.93 5.55
N TYR A 23 17.89 -5.10 5.28
CA TYR A 23 19.18 -5.48 5.87
C TYR A 23 20.31 -4.56 5.40
N TYR A 24 20.31 -4.13 4.13
CA TYR A 24 21.32 -3.22 3.59
C TYR A 24 21.01 -1.74 3.87
N ALA A 25 19.74 -1.35 3.89
CA ALA A 25 19.31 0.04 4.06
C ALA A 25 18.22 0.20 5.14
N PRO A 26 18.54 -0.08 6.42
CA PRO A 26 17.56 -0.01 7.50
C PRO A 26 17.09 1.42 7.82
N HIS A 27 17.84 2.46 7.44
CA HIS A 27 17.46 3.86 7.66
C HIS A 27 16.86 4.54 6.43
N PHE A 28 16.70 3.78 5.34
CA PHE A 28 16.27 4.29 4.04
C PHE A 28 17.19 5.38 3.49
N SER A 29 18.48 5.39 3.83
CA SER A 29 19.45 6.39 3.35
C SER A 29 20.67 5.75 2.72
N GLU A 30 20.90 4.46 3.01
CA GLU A 30 22.07 3.72 2.58
C GLU A 30 21.98 3.35 1.10
N THR A 31 23.15 3.09 0.52
CA THR A 31 23.25 2.55 -0.85
C THR A 31 23.29 1.03 -0.76
N CYS A 32 22.37 0.36 -1.44
CA CYS A 32 22.38 -1.09 -1.56
C CYS A 32 23.24 -1.52 -2.76
N PRO A 33 23.81 -2.74 -2.75
CA PRO A 33 24.36 -3.35 -3.95
C PRO A 33 23.33 -3.42 -5.08
N THR A 34 23.75 -3.21 -6.33
CA THR A 34 22.85 -3.19 -7.50
C THR A 34 21.94 -4.42 -7.62
N TRP A 35 22.43 -5.61 -7.27
CA TRP A 35 21.65 -6.84 -7.34
C TRP A 35 20.44 -6.82 -6.38
N VAL A 36 20.50 -6.05 -5.29
CA VAL A 36 19.39 -5.91 -4.34
C VAL A 36 18.23 -5.15 -4.99
N TYR A 37 18.52 -4.07 -5.73
CA TYR A 37 17.49 -3.35 -6.47
C TYR A 37 16.86 -4.22 -7.56
N ILE A 38 17.66 -5.00 -8.28
CA ILE A 38 17.16 -5.97 -9.28
C ILE A 38 16.29 -7.04 -8.61
N LEU A 39 16.72 -7.56 -7.46
CA LEU A 39 15.97 -8.54 -6.69
C LEU A 39 14.62 -7.97 -6.23
N SER A 40 14.57 -6.73 -5.72
CA SER A 40 13.32 -6.07 -5.34
C SER A 40 12.40 -5.86 -6.54
N ALA A 41 12.94 -5.43 -7.69
CA ALA A 41 12.16 -5.27 -8.92
C ALA A 41 11.53 -6.59 -9.38
N LEU A 42 12.32 -7.67 -9.42
CA LEU A 42 11.86 -9.00 -9.82
C LEU A 42 10.89 -9.60 -8.80
N GLY A 43 11.14 -9.41 -7.50
CA GLY A 43 10.28 -9.87 -6.42
C GLY A 43 8.91 -9.22 -6.46
N LEU A 44 8.85 -7.90 -6.64
CA LEU A 44 7.60 -7.17 -6.80
C LEU A 44 6.87 -7.58 -8.09
N PHE A 45 7.57 -7.65 -9.22
CA PHE A 45 6.97 -8.10 -10.47
C PHE A 45 6.39 -9.53 -10.36
N PHE A 46 7.11 -10.41 -9.65
CA PHE A 46 6.63 -11.76 -9.38
C PHE A 46 5.39 -11.76 -8.48
N TYR A 47 5.40 -11.00 -7.37
CA TYR A 47 4.25 -10.87 -6.47
C TYR A 47 3.00 -10.39 -7.21
N GLN A 48 3.06 -9.26 -7.94
CA GLN A 48 1.88 -8.77 -8.69
C GLN A 48 1.37 -9.78 -9.72
N THR A 49 2.27 -10.61 -10.27
CA THR A 49 1.89 -11.64 -11.24
C THR A 49 1.16 -12.78 -10.53
N MET A 50 1.63 -13.19 -9.36
CA MET A 50 1.00 -14.24 -8.55
C MET A 50 -0.38 -13.81 -8.03
N ASP A 51 -0.48 -12.58 -7.55
CA ASP A 51 -1.73 -11.89 -7.20
C ASP A 51 -2.73 -11.94 -8.38
N ALA A 52 -2.35 -11.42 -9.55
CA ALA A 52 -3.23 -11.47 -10.74
C ALA A 52 -3.59 -12.89 -11.24
N LEU A 53 -2.86 -13.93 -10.83
CA LEU A 53 -3.09 -15.32 -11.22
C LEU A 53 -4.02 -16.07 -10.26
N ASP A 54 -4.11 -15.68 -8.99
CA ASP A 54 -4.80 -16.47 -7.98
C ASP A 54 -6.31 -16.55 -8.22
N GLY A 55 -6.96 -15.44 -8.60
CA GLY A 55 -8.39 -15.38 -8.88
C GLY A 55 -8.73 -16.07 -10.19
N LYS A 56 -7.82 -16.02 -11.18
CA LYS A 56 -7.94 -16.80 -12.42
C LYS A 56 -7.87 -18.30 -12.11
N GLN A 57 -6.95 -18.68 -11.22
CA GLN A 57 -6.81 -20.06 -10.78
C GLN A 57 -8.03 -20.51 -9.97
N ALA A 58 -8.56 -19.67 -9.08
CA ALA A 58 -9.75 -19.95 -8.29
C ALA A 58 -10.97 -20.23 -9.18
N ARG A 59 -11.18 -19.40 -10.22
CA ARG A 59 -12.23 -19.63 -11.21
C ARG A 59 -12.01 -20.91 -11.99
N ARG A 60 -10.77 -21.17 -12.43
CA ARG A 60 -10.43 -22.39 -13.19
C ARG A 60 -10.66 -23.68 -12.40
N THR A 61 -10.39 -23.66 -11.10
CA THR A 61 -10.54 -24.85 -10.24
C THR A 61 -11.90 -24.92 -9.54
N GLY A 62 -12.80 -23.97 -9.76
CA GLY A 62 -14.09 -23.89 -9.06
C GLY A 62 -13.96 -23.67 -7.55
N ALA A 63 -12.88 -23.00 -7.11
CA ALA A 63 -12.54 -22.79 -5.69
C ALA A 63 -12.73 -21.33 -5.24
N SER A 64 -13.45 -20.51 -6.02
CA SER A 64 -13.79 -19.15 -5.64
C SER A 64 -14.65 -19.13 -4.37
N SER A 65 -14.25 -18.34 -3.38
CA SER A 65 -14.97 -18.21 -2.11
C SER A 65 -14.70 -16.84 -1.46
N PRO A 66 -15.62 -16.35 -0.61
CA PRO A 66 -15.41 -15.13 0.18
C PRO A 66 -14.16 -15.21 1.07
N LEU A 67 -13.88 -16.38 1.65
CA LEU A 67 -12.67 -16.60 2.45
C LEU A 67 -11.38 -16.51 1.60
N GLY A 68 -11.43 -16.96 0.35
CA GLY A 68 -10.33 -16.80 -0.60
C GLY A 68 -10.02 -15.34 -0.88
N GLN A 69 -11.05 -14.53 -1.15
CA GLN A 69 -10.90 -13.08 -1.35
C GLN A 69 -10.39 -12.35 -0.10
N LEU A 70 -10.90 -12.72 1.09
CA LEU A 70 -10.39 -12.20 2.36
C LEU A 70 -8.89 -12.50 2.55
N PHE A 71 -8.47 -13.71 2.20
CA PHE A 71 -7.07 -14.13 2.33
C PHE A 71 -6.16 -13.35 1.37
N ASP A 72 -6.61 -13.18 0.12
CA ASP A 72 -5.92 -12.44 -0.93
C ASP A 72 -5.73 -10.96 -0.57
N HIS A 73 -6.84 -10.24 -0.33
CA HIS A 73 -6.78 -8.83 0.07
C HIS A 73 -6.03 -8.61 1.39
N GLY A 74 -6.07 -9.58 2.31
CA GLY A 74 -5.28 -9.56 3.54
C GLY A 74 -3.77 -9.66 3.29
N CYS A 75 -3.36 -10.48 2.32
CA CYS A 75 -1.98 -10.54 1.85
C CYS A 75 -1.56 -9.23 1.19
N ASP A 76 -2.42 -8.65 0.35
CA ASP A 76 -2.15 -7.37 -0.33
C ASP A 76 -1.95 -6.21 0.64
N ALA A 77 -2.75 -6.17 1.71
CA ALA A 77 -2.59 -5.19 2.79
C ALA A 77 -1.18 -5.30 3.41
N VAL A 78 -0.71 -6.52 3.69
CA VAL A 78 0.64 -6.74 4.23
C VAL A 78 1.70 -6.34 3.20
N CYS A 79 1.56 -6.79 1.95
CA CYS A 79 2.49 -6.47 0.86
C CYS A 79 2.57 -4.97 0.58
N THR A 80 1.50 -4.21 0.83
CA THR A 80 1.50 -2.74 0.74
C THR A 80 2.54 -2.12 1.68
N VAL A 81 2.64 -2.60 2.92
CA VAL A 81 3.64 -2.11 3.89
C VAL A 81 5.05 -2.42 3.39
N PHE A 82 5.30 -3.66 2.99
CA PHE A 82 6.62 -4.08 2.48
C PHE A 82 7.02 -3.32 1.21
N ASN A 83 6.10 -3.12 0.27
CA ASN A 83 6.29 -2.33 -0.94
C ASN A 83 6.76 -0.91 -0.63
N VAL A 84 6.08 -0.22 0.28
CA VAL A 84 6.46 1.16 0.63
C VAL A 84 7.82 1.21 1.32
N LEU A 85 8.12 0.28 2.23
CA LEU A 85 9.43 0.23 2.88
C LEU A 85 10.57 -0.06 1.88
N SER A 86 10.36 -0.98 0.94
CA SER A 86 11.30 -1.29 -0.14
C SER A 86 11.51 -0.09 -1.08
N ALA A 87 10.44 0.60 -1.46
CA ALA A 87 10.52 1.81 -2.27
C ALA A 87 11.21 2.96 -1.53
N ALA A 88 10.92 3.15 -0.24
CA ALA A 88 11.57 4.16 0.59
C ALA A 88 13.09 3.94 0.68
N ALA A 89 13.52 2.69 0.86
CA ALA A 89 14.94 2.31 0.84
C ALA A 89 15.60 2.58 -0.52
N THR A 90 14.89 2.28 -1.62
CA THR A 90 15.39 2.47 -2.99
C THR A 90 15.60 3.95 -3.32
N CYS A 91 14.63 4.78 -2.95
CA CYS A 91 14.65 6.21 -3.22
C CYS A 91 15.45 7.02 -2.19
N GLN A 92 16.11 6.35 -1.25
CA GLN A 92 16.87 6.98 -0.18
C GLN A 92 16.09 8.10 0.56
N VAL A 93 14.83 7.83 0.88
CA VAL A 93 13.90 8.81 1.48
C VAL A 93 14.40 9.32 2.84
N GLY A 94 15.15 8.48 3.55
CA GLY A 94 15.64 8.69 4.89
C GLY A 94 14.59 8.53 5.98
N ALA A 95 15.06 8.48 7.22
CA ALA A 95 14.28 8.34 8.45
C ALA A 95 13.56 9.63 8.86
N GLY A 96 12.82 10.24 7.93
CA GLY A 96 12.08 11.49 8.12
C GLY A 96 10.57 11.30 7.98
N LEU A 97 9.84 12.42 8.01
CA LEU A 97 8.38 12.43 7.84
C LEU A 97 7.94 11.90 6.47
N ARG A 98 8.80 12.03 5.45
CA ARG A 98 8.53 11.59 4.07
C ARG A 98 8.21 10.09 3.98
N ALA A 99 8.98 9.24 4.66
CA ALA A 99 8.73 7.79 4.67
C ALA A 99 7.40 7.44 5.34
N TYR A 100 7.07 8.15 6.44
CA TYR A 100 5.80 8.01 7.12
C TYR A 100 4.60 8.46 6.27
N VAL A 101 4.73 9.60 5.60
CA VAL A 101 3.68 10.14 4.70
C VAL A 101 3.45 9.18 3.54
N ALA A 102 4.51 8.66 2.92
CA ALA A 102 4.39 7.66 1.87
C ALA A 102 3.63 6.41 2.37
N LEU A 103 4.04 5.83 3.50
CA LEU A 103 3.40 4.65 4.09
C LEU A 103 1.93 4.90 4.41
N SER A 104 1.64 6.01 5.08
CA SER A 104 0.28 6.34 5.49
C SER A 104 -0.60 6.61 4.28
N SER A 105 -0.10 7.33 3.27
CA SER A 105 -0.89 7.66 2.07
C SER A 105 -1.32 6.40 1.30
N VAL A 106 -0.40 5.45 1.09
CA VAL A 106 -0.70 4.21 0.36
C VAL A 106 -1.61 3.32 1.19
N SER A 107 -1.34 3.19 2.50
CA SER A 107 -2.15 2.35 3.39
C SER A 107 -3.59 2.87 3.52
N ILE A 108 -3.78 4.20 3.58
CA ILE A 108 -5.10 4.83 3.61
C ILE A 108 -5.82 4.64 2.27
N ALA A 109 -5.14 4.84 1.14
CA ALA A 109 -5.72 4.62 -0.18
C ALA A 109 -6.16 3.16 -0.36
N PHE A 110 -5.32 2.21 0.07
CA PHE A 110 -5.68 0.80 0.09
C PHE A 110 -6.94 0.57 0.93
N TYR A 111 -6.93 0.95 2.21
CA TYR A 111 -8.08 0.82 3.11
C TYR A 111 -9.39 1.38 2.52
N LEU A 112 -9.32 2.56 1.89
CA LEU A 112 -10.50 3.22 1.31
C LEU A 112 -11.09 2.45 0.12
N ALA A 113 -10.28 1.72 -0.64
CA ALA A 113 -10.78 0.85 -1.71
C ALA A 113 -11.59 -0.32 -1.15
N GLN A 114 -11.11 -0.97 -0.07
CA GLN A 114 -11.89 -2.04 0.59
C GLN A 114 -13.10 -1.50 1.33
N TRP A 115 -12.99 -0.31 1.93
CA TRP A 115 -14.12 0.37 2.56
C TRP A 115 -15.20 0.73 1.54
N GLU A 116 -14.83 1.14 0.32
CA GLU A 116 -15.78 1.31 -0.78
C GLU A 116 -16.45 0.00 -1.16
N GLU A 117 -15.70 -1.09 -1.33
CA GLU A 117 -16.24 -2.42 -1.63
C GLU A 117 -17.25 -2.88 -0.55
N TYR A 118 -16.93 -2.63 0.73
CA TYR A 118 -17.83 -2.95 1.84
C TYR A 118 -19.19 -2.25 1.73
N HIS A 119 -19.21 -0.95 1.35
CA HIS A 119 -20.44 -0.15 1.31
C HIS A 119 -21.17 -0.19 -0.04
N THR A 120 -20.49 -0.52 -1.13
CA THR A 120 -21.06 -0.46 -2.49
C THR A 120 -21.12 -1.81 -3.21
N GLY A 121 -20.40 -2.83 -2.72
CA GLY A 121 -20.26 -4.12 -3.38
C GLY A 121 -19.27 -4.12 -4.55
N VAL A 122 -18.68 -2.98 -4.90
CA VAL A 122 -17.73 -2.83 -6.01
C VAL A 122 -16.47 -2.14 -5.53
N MET A 123 -15.31 -2.69 -5.89
CA MET A 123 -14.01 -2.08 -5.58
C MET A 123 -13.48 -1.30 -6.79
N SER A 124 -13.26 0.00 -6.63
CA SER A 124 -12.58 0.81 -7.64
C SER A 124 -11.08 0.51 -7.63
N CYS A 125 -10.59 -0.23 -8.63
CA CYS A 125 -9.17 -0.61 -8.75
C CYS A 125 -8.29 0.45 -9.43
N GLY A 126 -8.86 1.60 -9.78
CA GLY A 126 -8.21 2.69 -10.51
C GLY A 126 -9.22 3.65 -11.13
N ASN A 127 -8.74 4.63 -11.88
CA ASN A 127 -9.58 5.63 -12.56
C ASN A 127 -9.77 5.35 -14.07
N GLY A 128 -9.44 4.13 -14.51
CA GLY A 128 -9.47 3.71 -15.92
C GLY A 128 -8.17 4.01 -16.70
N PHE A 129 -7.32 4.90 -16.21
CA PHE A 129 -5.99 5.20 -16.81
C PHE A 129 -4.83 4.74 -15.94
N TYR A 130 -5.01 4.81 -14.62
CA TYR A 130 -4.01 4.42 -13.64
C TYR A 130 -4.70 3.72 -12.46
N GLY A 131 -4.25 2.51 -12.16
CA GLY A 131 -4.75 1.67 -11.08
C GLY A 131 -3.63 1.02 -10.30
N VAL A 132 -4.00 -0.04 -9.57
CA VAL A 132 -3.08 -0.78 -8.69
C VAL A 132 -1.92 -1.38 -9.48
N THR A 133 -2.21 -1.98 -10.64
CA THR A 133 -1.18 -2.60 -11.50
C THR A 133 -0.18 -1.59 -12.06
N GLU A 134 -0.64 -0.44 -12.55
CA GLU A 134 0.27 0.63 -13.02
C GLU A 134 1.11 1.18 -11.87
N GLY A 135 0.53 1.28 -10.66
CA GLY A 135 1.25 1.63 -9.43
C GLY A 135 2.38 0.66 -9.10
N GLN A 136 2.10 -0.64 -9.12
CA GLN A 136 3.09 -1.69 -8.87
C GLN A 136 4.18 -1.72 -9.96
N LEU A 137 3.81 -1.60 -11.25
CA LEU A 137 4.78 -1.48 -12.35
C LEU A 137 5.66 -0.23 -12.24
N THR A 138 5.10 0.88 -11.75
CA THR A 138 5.87 2.09 -11.46
C THR A 138 6.90 1.84 -10.36
N LEU A 139 6.54 1.11 -9.29
CA LEU A 139 7.49 0.72 -8.25
C LEU A 139 8.56 -0.27 -8.77
N VAL A 140 8.20 -1.20 -9.66
CA VAL A 140 9.18 -2.04 -10.36
C VAL A 140 10.18 -1.16 -11.14
N ALA A 141 9.67 -0.18 -11.88
CA ALA A 141 10.52 0.76 -12.61
C ALA A 141 11.40 1.60 -11.66
N VAL A 142 10.89 1.99 -10.49
CA VAL A 142 11.65 2.72 -9.46
C VAL A 142 12.91 1.93 -9.04
N HIS A 143 12.75 0.64 -8.78
CA HIS A 143 13.86 -0.25 -8.45
C HIS A 143 14.83 -0.43 -9.62
N LEU A 144 14.33 -0.62 -10.85
CA LEU A 144 15.18 -0.78 -12.03
C LEU A 144 15.99 0.48 -12.34
N VAL A 145 15.40 1.66 -12.19
CA VAL A 145 16.10 2.93 -12.37
C VAL A 145 17.26 3.05 -11.37
N ALA A 146 17.05 2.70 -10.09
CA ALA A 146 18.14 2.65 -9.11
C ALA A 146 19.22 1.61 -9.48
N ALA A 147 18.84 0.49 -10.09
CA ALA A 147 19.78 -0.53 -10.54
C ALA A 147 20.66 -0.07 -11.72
N PHE A 148 20.08 0.60 -12.71
CA PHE A 148 20.78 1.00 -13.94
C PHE A 148 21.51 2.35 -13.83
N PHE A 149 20.92 3.32 -13.13
CA PHE A 149 21.46 4.68 -13.01
C PHE A 149 22.10 4.95 -11.65
N GLY A 150 22.01 3.99 -10.72
CA GLY A 150 22.40 4.16 -9.32
C GLY A 150 21.31 4.85 -8.50
N PRO A 151 21.28 4.63 -7.17
CA PRO A 151 20.29 5.26 -6.29
C PRO A 151 20.44 6.78 -6.21
N GLY A 152 21.62 7.31 -6.56
CA GLY A 152 21.86 8.75 -6.68
C GLY A 152 20.96 9.46 -7.69
N PHE A 153 20.34 8.73 -8.62
CA PHE A 153 19.30 9.28 -9.49
C PHE A 153 18.12 9.84 -8.68
N TRP A 154 17.71 9.14 -7.62
CA TRP A 154 16.57 9.53 -6.80
C TRP A 154 16.86 10.73 -5.91
N THR A 155 18.10 10.84 -5.43
CA THR A 155 18.54 11.96 -4.58
C THR A 155 19.03 13.16 -5.39
N ALA A 156 19.12 13.05 -6.71
CA ALA A 156 19.47 14.16 -7.58
C ALA A 156 18.44 15.29 -7.50
N GLU A 157 18.94 16.52 -7.40
CA GLU A 157 18.12 17.74 -7.43
C GLU A 157 17.64 18.04 -8.85
N LEU A 158 16.48 18.70 -8.96
CA LEU A 158 15.96 19.16 -10.23
C LEU A 158 16.88 20.23 -10.85
N PRO A 159 17.05 20.24 -12.19
CA PRO A 159 18.00 21.12 -12.87
C PRO A 159 17.54 22.58 -13.00
N PHE A 160 16.44 22.97 -12.34
CA PHE A 160 15.87 24.32 -12.41
C PHE A 160 15.75 24.95 -11.02
N GLU A 161 15.89 26.28 -10.93
CA GLU A 161 15.84 27.00 -9.66
C GLU A 161 14.44 26.90 -9.04
N THR A 162 14.37 26.27 -7.88
CA THR A 162 13.19 26.21 -7.01
C THR A 162 13.45 26.99 -5.72
N LEU A 163 12.39 27.42 -5.04
CA LEU A 163 12.48 28.12 -3.74
C LEU A 163 13.23 27.30 -2.67
N PHE A 164 13.21 25.98 -2.78
CA PHE A 164 13.92 25.03 -1.93
C PHE A 164 14.43 23.87 -2.79
N PRO A 165 15.53 23.19 -2.43
CA PRO A 165 16.00 22.01 -3.16
C PRO A 165 14.92 20.94 -3.24
N VAL A 166 14.59 20.50 -4.47
CA VAL A 166 13.62 19.42 -4.73
C VAL A 166 14.36 18.28 -5.41
N THR A 167 14.29 17.09 -4.82
CA THR A 167 14.89 15.86 -5.37
C THR A 167 13.88 15.07 -6.21
N MET A 168 14.37 14.14 -7.04
CA MET A 168 13.49 13.20 -7.76
C MET A 168 12.62 12.37 -6.79
N THR A 169 13.14 12.04 -5.61
CA THR A 169 12.38 11.41 -4.52
C THR A 169 11.20 12.28 -4.06
N ASP A 170 11.40 13.59 -3.93
CA ASP A 170 10.32 14.51 -3.53
C ASP A 170 9.23 14.61 -4.61
N VAL A 171 9.63 14.60 -5.88
CA VAL A 171 8.67 14.54 -7.00
C VAL A 171 7.85 13.24 -6.96
N LEU A 172 8.51 12.10 -6.75
CA LEU A 172 7.85 10.79 -6.67
C LEU A 172 6.87 10.72 -5.50
N ILE A 173 7.28 11.15 -4.30
CA ILE A 173 6.42 11.17 -3.11
C ILE A 173 5.26 12.16 -3.30
N GLY A 174 5.52 13.34 -3.87
CA GLY A 174 4.48 14.32 -4.18
C GLY A 174 3.43 13.76 -5.14
N ALA A 175 3.86 13.11 -6.22
CA ALA A 175 2.97 12.46 -7.18
C ALA A 175 2.17 11.31 -6.55
N LEU A 176 2.82 10.48 -5.73
CA LEU A 176 2.17 9.40 -4.99
C LEU A 176 1.06 9.92 -4.07
N VAL A 177 1.37 10.92 -3.25
CA VAL A 177 0.41 11.51 -2.31
C VAL A 177 -0.73 12.18 -3.05
N ALA A 178 -0.44 12.96 -4.10
CA ALA A 178 -1.47 13.61 -4.91
C ALA A 178 -2.42 12.57 -5.54
N SER A 179 -1.88 11.49 -6.11
CA SER A 179 -2.66 10.38 -6.66
C SER A 179 -3.54 9.72 -5.59
N ASN A 180 -2.98 9.42 -4.42
CA ASN A 180 -3.71 8.78 -3.32
C ASN A 180 -4.81 9.69 -2.73
N VAL A 181 -4.61 11.00 -2.70
CA VAL A 181 -5.65 11.96 -2.29
C VAL A 181 -6.81 11.97 -3.30
N LEU A 182 -6.52 11.92 -4.60
CA LEU A 182 -7.55 11.84 -5.64
C LEU A 182 -8.34 10.52 -5.57
N LEU A 183 -7.65 9.39 -5.34
CA LEU A 183 -8.29 8.09 -5.13
C LEU A 183 -9.17 8.13 -3.88
N ALA A 184 -8.66 8.62 -2.76
CA ALA A 184 -9.41 8.75 -1.51
C ALA A 184 -10.69 9.58 -1.70
N TYR A 185 -10.58 10.72 -2.39
CA TYR A 185 -11.74 11.54 -2.74
C TYR A 185 -12.76 10.75 -3.58
N SER A 186 -12.29 9.99 -4.57
CA SER A 186 -13.14 9.15 -5.41
C SER A 186 -13.86 8.07 -4.60
N ASN A 187 -13.14 7.30 -3.77
CA ASN A 187 -13.73 6.24 -2.95
C ASN A 187 -14.80 6.79 -2.00
N ILE A 188 -14.49 7.90 -1.31
CA ILE A 188 -15.46 8.60 -0.44
C ILE A 188 -16.67 9.08 -1.23
N SER A 189 -16.45 9.71 -2.39
CA SER A 189 -17.55 10.17 -3.24
C SER A 189 -18.42 9.01 -3.74
N ASN A 190 -17.84 7.86 -4.06
CA ASN A 190 -18.56 6.69 -4.54
C ASN A 190 -19.47 6.14 -3.45
N VAL A 191 -18.97 5.97 -2.22
CA VAL A 191 -19.78 5.53 -1.08
C VAL A 191 -20.90 6.53 -0.75
N LEU A 192 -20.61 7.83 -0.77
CA LEU A 192 -21.64 8.84 -0.46
C LEU A 192 -22.70 8.96 -1.56
N ARG A 193 -22.37 8.64 -2.82
CA ARG A 193 -23.30 8.67 -3.96
C ARG A 193 -23.99 7.32 -4.22
N ALA A 194 -23.52 6.24 -3.60
CA ALA A 194 -24.11 4.91 -3.75
C ALA A 194 -25.61 4.93 -3.42
N ALA A 195 -26.39 4.23 -4.25
CA ALA A 195 -27.81 4.05 -4.06
C ALA A 195 -28.07 3.19 -2.81
N PRO A 196 -29.18 3.39 -2.08
CA PRO A 196 -29.50 2.59 -0.88
C PRO A 196 -29.63 1.08 -1.13
N ASP A 197 -29.89 0.69 -2.39
CA ASP A 197 -30.04 -0.67 -2.89
C ASP A 197 -28.88 -1.10 -3.81
N ALA A 198 -27.72 -0.42 -3.72
CA ALA A 198 -26.54 -0.74 -4.51
C ALA A 198 -26.05 -2.19 -4.33
N ILE A 199 -26.30 -2.78 -3.16
CA ILE A 199 -26.00 -4.19 -2.86
C ILE A 199 -27.33 -4.97 -2.86
N PRO A 200 -27.45 -6.06 -3.64
CA PRO A 200 -28.61 -6.95 -3.59
C PRO A 200 -28.89 -7.45 -2.17
N ARG A 201 -30.16 -7.57 -1.80
CA ARG A 201 -30.56 -7.92 -0.41
C ARG A 201 -30.06 -9.29 0.05
N ASP A 202 -29.93 -10.22 -0.88
CA ASP A 202 -29.40 -11.57 -0.69
C ASP A 202 -27.88 -11.60 -0.50
N GLU A 203 -27.16 -10.57 -0.98
CA GLU A 203 -25.71 -10.40 -0.81
C GLU A 203 -25.36 -9.45 0.35
N LEU A 204 -26.37 -8.88 1.02
CA LEU A 204 -26.17 -7.86 2.04
C LEU A 204 -25.51 -8.42 3.31
N GLY A 205 -25.83 -9.67 3.68
CA GLY A 205 -25.33 -10.30 4.91
C GLY A 205 -25.50 -9.39 6.13
N ASN A 206 -24.42 -9.22 6.90
CA ASN A 206 -24.37 -8.32 8.07
C ASN A 206 -23.86 -6.89 7.76
N LYS A 207 -23.85 -6.46 6.49
CA LYS A 207 -23.31 -5.15 6.10
C LYS A 207 -24.19 -3.99 6.58
N HIS A 208 -23.54 -2.91 7.03
CA HIS A 208 -24.23 -1.69 7.42
C HIS A 208 -24.04 -0.58 6.37
N ILE A 209 -25.07 -0.33 5.54
CA ILE A 209 -25.03 0.68 4.45
C ILE A 209 -25.36 2.11 4.92
N SER A 210 -25.36 2.37 6.23
CA SER A 210 -25.69 3.70 6.75
C SER A 210 -24.54 4.68 6.51
N LYS A 211 -24.78 5.75 5.74
CA LYS A 211 -23.75 6.75 5.39
C LYS A 211 -23.07 7.39 6.60
N PRO A 212 -23.78 7.81 7.68
CA PRO A 212 -23.12 8.28 8.89
C PRO A 212 -22.23 7.23 9.55
N LEU A 213 -22.67 5.97 9.58
CA LEU A 213 -21.88 4.87 10.14
C LEU A 213 -20.65 4.57 9.28
N ALA A 214 -20.78 4.67 7.96
CA ALA A 214 -19.67 4.54 7.02
C ALA A 214 -18.56 5.57 7.34
N LEU A 215 -18.93 6.83 7.58
CA LEU A 215 -17.97 7.88 7.95
C LEU A 215 -17.34 7.65 9.33
N PHE A 216 -18.09 7.12 10.31
CA PHE A 216 -17.52 6.76 11.61
C PHE A 216 -16.44 5.67 11.53
N GLN A 217 -16.48 4.80 10.51
CA GLN A 217 -15.43 3.80 10.30
C GLN A 217 -14.10 4.41 9.85
N LEU A 218 -14.08 5.67 9.41
CA LEU A 218 -12.84 6.40 9.07
C LEU A 218 -12.12 6.95 10.31
N ILE A 219 -12.81 7.08 11.45
CA ILE A 219 -12.23 7.64 12.69
C ILE A 219 -10.97 6.87 13.14
N PRO A 220 -10.97 5.52 13.24
CA PRO A 220 -9.77 4.78 13.65
C PRO A 220 -8.55 5.02 12.74
N ILE A 221 -8.78 5.18 11.43
CA ILE A 221 -7.73 5.49 10.45
C ILE A 221 -7.17 6.90 10.69
N GLY A 222 -8.05 7.87 10.94
CA GLY A 222 -7.65 9.23 11.32
C GLY A 222 -6.88 9.29 12.64
N ILE A 223 -7.31 8.52 13.65
CA ILE A 223 -6.60 8.41 14.93
C ILE A 223 -5.20 7.82 14.72
N LEU A 224 -5.07 6.74 13.94
CA LEU A 224 -3.77 6.13 13.64
C LEU A 224 -2.84 7.10 12.91
N LEU A 225 -3.36 7.89 11.97
CA LEU A 225 -2.61 8.94 11.28
C LEU A 225 -2.15 10.04 12.25
N VAL A 226 -3.03 10.54 13.13
CA VAL A 226 -2.67 11.60 14.07
C VAL A 226 -1.66 11.10 15.12
N LEU A 227 -1.93 9.96 15.75
CA LEU A 227 -1.05 9.39 16.77
C LEU A 227 0.30 8.96 16.20
N GLY A 228 0.32 8.37 14.99
CA GLY A 228 1.56 8.04 14.29
C GLY A 228 2.40 9.28 13.97
N SER A 229 1.75 10.35 13.51
CA SER A 229 2.42 11.65 13.26
C SER A 229 3.02 12.23 14.54
N LEU A 230 2.26 12.22 15.64
CA LEU A 230 2.74 12.69 16.95
C LEU A 230 3.88 11.83 17.49
N TRP A 231 3.87 10.52 17.24
CA TRP A 231 4.93 9.64 17.69
C TRP A 231 6.25 9.90 16.94
N ILE A 232 6.17 10.07 15.62
CA ILE A 232 7.33 10.27 14.74
C ILE A 232 7.90 11.69 14.80
N ALA A 233 7.04 12.71 14.97
CA ALA A 233 7.45 14.11 15.03
C ALA A 233 7.59 14.65 16.47
N GLY A 234 7.21 13.87 17.47
CA GLY A 234 7.18 14.27 18.87
C GLY A 234 8.42 13.86 19.66
N PRO A 235 8.28 13.50 20.94
CA PRO A 235 9.41 13.23 21.84
C PRO A 235 10.35 12.11 21.37
N ASP A 236 9.83 11.13 20.63
CA ASP A 236 10.58 9.98 20.13
C ASP A 236 11.20 10.19 18.74
N ALA A 237 11.18 11.40 18.19
CA ALA A 237 11.69 11.67 16.84
C ALA A 237 13.16 11.25 16.65
N GLU A 238 13.99 11.33 17.69
CA GLU A 238 15.38 10.86 17.65
C GLU A 238 15.47 9.33 17.62
N ASN A 239 14.65 8.64 18.42
CA ASN A 239 14.55 7.19 18.39
C ASN A 239 14.03 6.68 17.04
N TYR A 240 13.06 7.38 16.45
CA TYR A 240 12.59 7.10 15.10
C TYR A 240 13.70 7.21 14.06
N LYS A 241 14.53 8.27 14.14
CA LYS A 241 15.67 8.44 13.22
C LYS A 241 16.67 7.29 13.30
N ASN A 242 16.90 6.75 14.51
CA ASN A 242 17.84 5.66 14.74
C ASN A 242 17.27 4.27 14.42
N TYR A 243 15.95 4.11 14.46
CA TYR A 243 15.30 2.80 14.25
C TYR A 243 14.00 2.91 13.45
N PRO A 244 14.00 3.49 12.23
CA PRO A 244 12.75 3.90 11.58
C PRO A 244 11.84 2.72 11.22
N VAL A 245 12.41 1.57 10.86
CA VAL A 245 11.63 0.34 10.60
C VAL A 245 10.85 -0.11 11.84
N LEU A 246 11.41 0.04 13.05
CA LEU A 246 10.73 -0.35 14.30
C LEU A 246 9.50 0.51 14.61
N PHE A 247 9.41 1.71 14.03
CA PHE A 247 8.25 2.60 14.19
C PHE A 247 7.28 2.46 13.02
N LEU A 248 7.78 2.48 11.77
CA LEU A 248 6.93 2.42 10.58
C LEU A 248 6.26 1.07 10.41
N PHE A 249 6.95 -0.04 10.73
CA PHE A 249 6.38 -1.37 10.52
C PHE A 249 5.15 -1.61 11.41
N PRO A 250 5.16 -1.36 12.74
CA PRO A 250 3.95 -1.46 13.56
C PRO A 250 2.81 -0.53 13.13
N ILE A 251 3.12 0.70 12.70
CA ILE A 251 2.12 1.62 12.16
C ILE A 251 1.47 1.03 10.90
N GLY A 252 2.28 0.50 9.98
CA GLY A 252 1.82 -0.20 8.78
C GLY A 252 0.92 -1.38 9.13
N ILE A 253 1.34 -2.23 10.08
CA ILE A 253 0.51 -3.34 10.58
C ILE A 253 -0.80 -2.85 11.22
N GLY A 254 -0.81 -1.66 11.84
CA GLY A 254 -2.03 -1.02 12.31
C GLY A 254 -3.03 -0.76 11.17
N TYR A 255 -2.57 -0.24 10.03
CA TYR A 255 -3.42 -0.07 8.85
C TYR A 255 -3.88 -1.41 8.27
N VAL A 256 -3.00 -2.41 8.23
CA VAL A 256 -3.35 -3.79 7.81
C VAL A 256 -4.47 -4.34 8.68
N PHE A 257 -4.36 -4.20 10.01
CA PHE A 257 -5.37 -4.67 10.94
C PHE A 257 -6.74 -4.05 10.66
N PHE A 258 -6.81 -2.74 10.44
CA PHE A 258 -8.07 -2.08 10.11
C PHE A 258 -8.63 -2.48 8.74
N SER A 259 -7.75 -2.69 7.74
CA SER A 259 -8.15 -3.15 6.40
C SER A 259 -8.73 -4.57 6.46
N VAL A 260 -8.03 -5.51 7.12
CA VAL A 260 -8.50 -6.88 7.32
C VAL A 260 -9.81 -6.92 8.13
N ARG A 261 -9.97 -6.05 9.13
CA ARG A 261 -11.21 -5.96 9.90
C ARG A 261 -12.39 -5.39 9.08
N CYS A 262 -12.10 -4.51 8.13
CA CYS A 262 -13.12 -4.04 7.18
C CYS A 262 -13.53 -5.17 6.23
N LEU A 263 -12.54 -5.90 5.69
CA LEU A 263 -12.74 -7.04 4.81
C LEU A 263 -13.50 -8.19 5.50
N SER A 264 -13.15 -8.53 6.74
CA SER A 264 -13.80 -9.63 7.47
C SER A 264 -15.30 -9.38 7.62
N ARG A 265 -15.69 -8.12 7.87
CA ARG A 265 -17.11 -7.71 7.89
C ARG A 265 -17.76 -7.69 6.52
N CYS A 266 -16.98 -7.50 5.45
CA CYS A 266 -17.48 -7.57 4.08
C CYS A 266 -17.92 -8.99 3.70
N TYR A 267 -17.23 -10.00 4.23
CA TYR A 267 -17.42 -11.41 3.86
C TYR A 267 -18.15 -12.25 4.94
N GLU A 268 -18.57 -11.65 6.05
CA GLU A 268 -19.52 -12.25 7.01
C GLU A 268 -20.95 -12.20 6.44
N ILE A 269 -21.31 -13.23 5.68
CA ILE A 269 -22.68 -13.49 5.19
C ILE A 269 -23.54 -14.00 6.36
#